data_AF-A0A371EWG1-F1
#
_entry.id   AF-A0A371EWG1-F1
#
_cell.length_a   1.000
_cell.length_b   1.000
_cell.length_c   1.000
_cell.angle_alpha   90.00
_cell.angle_beta   90.00
_cell.angle_gamma   90.00
#
_symmetry.space_group_name_H-M   'P 1'
#
loop_
_entity.id
_entity.type
_entity.pdbx_description
1 polymer ?
#
loop_
_entity_poly.entity_id
_entity_poly.type
_entity_poly.pdbx_seq_one_letter_code
_entity_poly.pdbx_strand_id
1 'polypeptide(L)' 'MGKDGPKRNGIFTAQERESSNDTSGFVFKNCNFTGTGGKAILGRSLQAYARVIIANSFLSDVVQPKGWSARTFVGQEFG' A
#
# COMPACT_ATOMS: atom_id res chain seq x y z
N MET A 1 -3.97 -13.72 14.98
CA MET A 1 -2.72 -13.03 15.36
C MET A 1 -2.93 -12.40 16.72
N GLY A 2 -2.22 -12.86 17.75
CA GLY A 2 -2.38 -12.39 19.13
C GLY A 2 -1.46 -11.21 19.47
N LYS A 3 -1.80 -10.51 20.55
CA LYS A 3 -1.07 -9.33 21.09
C LYS A 3 0.44 -9.54 21.34
N ASP A 4 0.88 -10.79 21.45
CA ASP A 4 2.27 -11.17 21.74
C ASP A 4 2.98 -11.86 20.55
N GLY A 5 2.36 -11.82 19.35
CA GLY A 5 2.97 -12.38 18.14
C GLY A 5 4.22 -11.59 17.70
N PRO A 6 5.13 -12.21 16.93
CA PRO A 6 6.31 -11.52 16.43
C PRO A 6 5.90 -10.28 15.63
N LYS A 7 6.48 -9.14 16.00
CA LYS A 7 6.24 -7.86 15.33
C LYS A 7 6.78 -7.93 13.91
N ARG A 8 5.90 -7.84 12.91
CA ARG A 8 6.26 -7.90 11.49
C ARG A 8 5.80 -6.63 10.80
N ASN A 9 6.66 -6.10 9.94
CA ASN A 9 6.29 -4.97 9.11
C ASN A 9 5.24 -5.40 8.07
N GLY A 10 4.27 -4.52 7.82
CA GLY A 10 3.12 -4.78 6.97
C GLY A 10 3.07 -3.93 5.71
N ILE A 11 2.10 -4.24 4.86
CA ILE A 11 1.75 -3.48 3.65
C ILE A 11 0.22 -3.46 3.58
N PHE A 12 -0.40 -2.29 3.45
CA PHE A 12 -1.86 -2.22 3.43
C PHE A 12 -2.45 -2.69 2.08
N THR A 13 -1.83 -2.33 0.95
CA THR A 13 -2.36 -2.66 -0.37
C THR A 13 -1.33 -3.31 -1.29
N ALA A 14 -1.76 -4.26 -2.11
CA ALA A 14 -0.98 -4.85 -3.18
C ALA A 14 -1.89 -5.03 -4.40
N GLN A 15 -1.87 -4.07 -5.33
CA GLN A 15 -2.80 -4.03 -6.46
C GLN A 15 -2.09 -4.53 -7.74
N GLU A 16 -2.79 -5.36 -8.51
CA GLU A 16 -2.26 -6.16 -9.62
C GLU A 16 -2.84 -5.73 -10.97
N ARG A 17 -2.99 -4.42 -11.20
CA ARG A 17 -3.41 -3.91 -12.50
C ARG A 17 -2.28 -4.06 -13.53
N GLU A 18 -2.61 -4.66 -14.66
CA GLU A 18 -1.64 -5.10 -15.67
C GLU A 18 -1.57 -4.23 -16.94
N SER A 19 -2.56 -3.35 -17.17
CA SER A 19 -2.57 -2.50 -18.36
C SER A 19 -3.12 -1.10 -18.09
N SER A 20 -2.78 -0.16 -18.96
CA SER A 20 -3.33 1.21 -18.95
C SER A 20 -4.83 1.25 -19.27
N ASN A 21 -5.33 0.28 -20.03
CA ASN A 21 -6.73 0.18 -20.44
C ASN A 21 -7.62 -0.51 -19.40
N ASP A 22 -7.02 -1.24 -18.45
CA ASP A 22 -7.75 -1.77 -17.31
C ASP A 22 -8.27 -0.60 -16.45
N THR A 23 -9.57 -0.57 -16.19
CA THR A 23 -10.22 0.48 -15.40
C THR A 23 -10.20 0.20 -13.90
N SER A 24 -9.68 -0.96 -13.47
CA SER A 24 -9.61 -1.37 -12.07
C SER A 24 -8.69 -0.49 -11.21
N GLY A 25 -8.86 -0.58 -9.90
CA GLY A 25 -8.04 0.11 -8.91
C GLY A 25 -8.69 0.08 -7.53
N PHE A 26 -7.93 0.44 -6.50
CA PHE A 26 -8.47 0.59 -5.15
C PHE A 26 -8.60 2.06 -4.79
N VAL A 27 -9.74 2.43 -4.20
CA VAL A 27 -9.97 3.78 -3.66
C VAL A 27 -10.41 3.65 -2.21
N PHE A 28 -9.62 4.21 -1.31
CA PHE A 28 -9.93 4.33 0.11
C PHE A 28 -10.21 5.79 0.41
N LYS A 29 -11.45 6.11 0.76
CA LYS A 29 -11.89 7.48 1.05
C LYS A 29 -12.51 7.52 2.44
N ASN A 30 -12.11 8.50 3.25
CA ASN A 30 -12.59 8.64 4.63
C ASN A 30 -12.30 7.40 5.50
N CYS A 31 -11.14 6.79 5.32
CA CYS A 31 -10.69 5.61 6.06
C CYS A 31 -9.67 5.96 7.17
N ASN A 32 -9.41 5.00 8.05
CA ASN A 32 -8.40 5.11 9.09
C ASN A 32 -7.36 3.98 8.95
N PHE A 33 -6.10 4.32 8.66
CA PHE A 33 -5.00 3.38 8.49
C PHE A 33 -4.21 3.30 9.79
N THR A 34 -4.50 2.27 10.59
CA THR A 34 -3.84 1.98 11.87
C THR A 34 -3.36 0.53 11.93
N GLY A 35 -2.55 0.20 12.93
CA GLY A 35 -2.11 -1.17 13.18
C GLY A 35 -1.35 -1.29 14.49
N THR A 36 -1.25 -2.51 15.01
CA THR A 36 -0.53 -2.82 16.24
C THR A 36 0.63 -3.78 15.94
N GLY A 37 1.77 -3.59 16.59
CA GLY A 37 2.86 -4.57 16.55
C GLY A 37 3.79 -4.47 15.33
N GLY A 38 3.95 -3.30 14.71
CA GLY A 38 4.92 -3.11 13.63
C GLY A 38 4.80 -1.75 12.95
N LYS A 39 5.54 -1.56 11.85
CA LYS A 39 5.36 -0.44 10.92
C LYS A 39 4.88 -0.97 9.58
N ALA A 40 4.20 -0.15 8.79
CA ALA A 40 3.66 -0.55 7.49
C ALA A 40 3.87 0.53 6.42
N ILE A 41 3.93 0.13 5.16
CA ILE A 41 3.79 1.06 4.04
C ILE A 41 2.36 0.98 3.48
N LEU A 42 1.89 2.05 2.84
CA LEU A 42 0.56 2.14 2.24
C LEU A 42 0.37 1.06 1.18
N GLY A 43 1.38 0.78 0.37
CA GLY A 43 1.25 -0.30 -0.59
C GLY A 43 2.50 -0.65 -1.35
N ARG A 44 2.34 -1.71 -2.14
CA ARG A 44 3.27 -2.07 -3.20
C ARG A 44 2.57 -2.32 -4.52
N SER A 45 3.22 -1.98 -5.63
CA SER A 45 2.79 -2.45 -6.95
C SER A 45 3.13 -3.93 -7.09
N LEU A 46 2.13 -4.74 -7.47
CA LEU A 46 2.37 -6.12 -7.91
C LEU A 46 2.66 -6.19 -9.40
N GLN A 47 2.06 -5.30 -10.19
CA GLN A 47 2.23 -5.18 -11.64
C GLN A 47 2.44 -3.72 -12.05
N ALA A 48 2.93 -3.50 -13.28
CA ALA A 48 3.40 -2.20 -13.78
C ALA A 48 2.33 -1.08 -13.78
N TYR A 49 1.05 -1.42 -13.75
CA TYR A 49 -0.05 -0.45 -13.84
C TYR A 49 -0.85 -0.31 -12.56
N ALA A 50 -0.31 -0.76 -11.42
CA ALA A 50 -0.98 -0.74 -10.13
C ALA A 50 -1.55 0.65 -9.78
N ARG A 51 -2.83 0.71 -9.39
CA ARG A 51 -3.51 1.96 -9.05
C ARG A 51 -4.21 1.88 -7.70
N VAL A 52 -3.77 2.73 -6.76
CA VAL A 52 -4.38 2.90 -5.43
C VAL A 52 -4.48 4.38 -5.10
N ILE A 53 -5.66 4.84 -4.67
CA ILE A 53 -5.90 6.20 -4.20
C ILE A 53 -6.33 6.13 -2.74
N ILE A 54 -5.67 6.92 -1.88
CA ILE A 54 -6.05 7.12 -0.49
C ILE A 54 -6.35 8.61 -0.31
N ALA A 55 -7.62 8.95 -0.04
CA ALA A 55 -8.09 10.32 0.03
C ALA A 55 -8.86 10.59 1.33
N ASN A 56 -8.73 11.81 1.87
CA ASN A 56 -9.42 12.26 3.09
C ASN A 56 -9.36 11.24 4.24
N SER A 57 -8.23 10.56 4.39
CA SER A 57 -8.07 9.43 5.32
C SER A 57 -7.00 9.77 6.36
N PHE A 58 -7.15 9.23 7.56
CA PHE A 58 -6.13 9.35 8.61
C PHE A 58 -5.09 8.25 8.45
N LEU A 59 -3.81 8.63 8.55
CA LEU A 59 -2.68 7.73 8.56
C LEU A 59 -2.00 7.83 9.92
N SER A 60 -2.02 6.75 10.72
CA SER A 60 -1.33 6.77 12.02
C SER A 60 0.19 6.68 11.85
N ASP A 61 0.91 6.82 12.96
CA ASP A 61 2.36 6.66 13.03
C ASP A 61 2.86 5.27 12.57
N VAL A 62 1.95 4.29 12.43
CA VAL A 62 2.26 2.98 11.87
C VAL A 62 2.74 3.09 10.43
N VAL A 63 2.27 4.10 9.69
CA VAL A 63 2.61 4.32 8.28
C VAL A 63 4.02 4.92 8.19
N GLN A 64 4.91 4.21 7.53
CA GLN A 64 6.28 4.65 7.31
C GLN A 64 6.31 5.83 6.33
N PRO A 65 7.21 6.82 6.54
CA PRO A 65 7.39 7.95 5.61
C PRO A 65 7.67 7.53 4.17
N LYS A 66 8.29 6.35 3.96
CA LYS A 66 8.52 5.76 2.63
C LYS A 66 7.22 5.67 1.81
N GLY A 67 6.07 5.43 2.45
CA GLY A 67 4.75 5.40 1.82
C GLY A 67 4.51 4.18 0.93
N TRP A 68 5.33 3.98 -0.10
CA TRP A 68 5.11 2.99 -1.15
C TRP A 68 6.41 2.25 -1.52
N SER A 69 6.28 1.07 -2.14
CA SER A 69 7.42 0.36 -2.74
C SER A 69 7.02 -0.42 -3.98
N ALA A 70 7.81 -0.41 -5.05
CA ALA A 70 7.60 -1.39 -6.12
C ALA A 70 8.13 -2.78 -5.70
N ARG A 71 7.39 -3.86 -5.99
CA ARG A 71 7.87 -5.23 -5.67
C ARG A 71 8.88 -5.73 -6.70
N THR A 72 8.57 -5.56 -7.98
CA THR A 72 9.29 -6.14 -9.12
C THR A 72 9.63 -5.13 -10.22
N PHE A 73 9.10 -3.91 -10.14
CA PHE A 73 9.20 -2.87 -11.19
C PHE A 73 9.98 -1.63 -10.75
N VAL A 74 10.90 -1.78 -9.78
CA VAL A 74 11.82 -0.69 -9.41
C VAL A 74 12.58 -0.24 -10.67
N GLY A 75 12.33 0.99 -11.14
CA GLY A 75 12.93 1.52 -12.36
C GLY A 75 12.09 1.40 -13.64
N GLN A 76 10.83 0.97 -13.57
CA GLN A 76 9.87 1.07 -14.68
C GLN A 76 8.82 2.16 -14.45
N GLU A 77 9.10 3.11 -13.55
CA GLU A 77 8.26 4.28 -13.26
C GLU A 77 8.26 5.34 -14.39
N PHE A 78 8.67 4.96 -15.60
CA PHE A 78 8.74 5.89 -16.73
C PHE A 78 7.34 6.12 -17.29
N GLY A 79 6.88 7.37 -17.14
CA GLY A 79 5.81 7.94 -17.96
C GLY A 79 6.28 8.29 -19.36
#